data_AF-U3C7B4-F1
#
_entry.id   AF-U3C7B4-F1
#
_cell.length_a   1.000
_cell.length_b   1.000
_cell.length_c   1.000
_cell.angle_alpha   90.00
_cell.angle_beta   90.00
_cell.angle_gamma   90.00
#
_symmetry.space_group_name_H-M   'P 1'
#
loop_
_entity.id
_entity.type
_entity.pdbx_description
1 polymer ?
#
loop_
_entity_poly.entity_id
_entity_poly.type
_entity_poly.pdbx_seq_one_letter_code
_entity_poly.pdbx_strand_id
1 'polypeptide(L)'
;MAGVPASLSGQDVGSFAYLTVKDRIPQILTKVIDTLHRHKSEFFEKHGEEGVEAEKKAISLLSKLRNELQTDKPIIPLVEKFVDTDIWNQYLEYQQSLINESDGKSRWFYSPWLFVECYMYRRIHEAIIQSPPINYFDVFKESKEQNFYESQESIIALCTHLQKLIKAIEDLDENQLKDEFFKLLQISLWGNKCDLSLSAGEGSSQKTDVVNSLEDLKPFILVNDVEHLWSLLRNCKKTREKASVISVYIVLDNSGFELVTDLILANFLLSSKLATEVHFYGKMIPWFVSDTTVHDFNWLIEQVKHANHKWMSKCGADWEDYIKMGKWVYHDHIFWTLPHEYCAMPQVAADLYAELQKAHLILFKGDLNYRKLTGDRKWEFSVPFHQALNGFHPAPLCAIRTLKAEVQVGLQPGQGEQLMASEPSWWTTGKYGIFQYNGPL
;
A
#
# COMPACT_ATOMS: atom_id res chain seq x y z
N MET A 1 -27.81 17.23 0.21
CA MET A 1 -26.48 16.59 0.28
C MET A 1 -25.95 16.53 -1.15
N ALA A 2 -24.75 17.02 -1.41
CA ALA A 2 -24.13 16.83 -2.72
C ALA A 2 -23.92 15.32 -2.94
N GLY A 3 -24.25 14.81 -4.13
CA GLY A 3 -24.04 13.39 -4.47
C GLY A 3 -22.57 13.01 -4.54
N VAL A 4 -22.26 11.72 -4.58
CA VAL A 4 -20.90 11.22 -4.78
C VAL A 4 -20.43 11.62 -6.20
N PRO A 5 -19.26 12.27 -6.37
CA PRO A 5 -18.76 12.67 -7.68
C PRO A 5 -18.43 11.48 -8.59
N ALA A 6 -18.23 11.80 -9.87
CA ALA A 6 -17.73 10.84 -10.85
C ALA A 6 -16.34 10.32 -10.48
N SER A 7 -16.05 9.08 -10.87
CA SER A 7 -14.72 8.50 -10.72
C SER A 7 -13.67 9.21 -11.59
N LEU A 8 -12.43 9.19 -11.14
CA LEU A 8 -11.28 9.39 -12.01
C LEU A 8 -11.30 8.30 -13.09
N SER A 9 -10.98 8.66 -14.33
CA SER A 9 -10.97 7.75 -15.48
C SER A 9 -10.10 8.32 -16.61
N GLY A 10 -9.77 7.48 -17.59
CA GLY A 10 -9.07 7.89 -18.80
C GLY A 10 -9.92 8.71 -19.78
N GLN A 11 -11.16 9.09 -19.43
CA GLN A 11 -11.98 9.92 -20.31
C GLN A 11 -11.45 11.35 -20.41
N ASP A 12 -10.85 11.84 -19.33
CA ASP A 12 -10.18 13.13 -19.29
C ASP A 12 -8.73 12.96 -19.75
N VAL A 13 -8.46 13.34 -21.00
CA VAL A 13 -7.13 13.21 -21.63
C VAL A 13 -6.04 14.05 -20.97
N GLY A 14 -6.41 15.06 -20.17
CA GLY A 14 -5.48 15.87 -19.39
C GLY A 14 -5.14 15.27 -18.02
N SER A 15 -5.88 14.26 -17.58
CA SER A 15 -5.73 13.65 -16.27
C SER A 15 -4.51 12.74 -16.16
N PHE A 16 -4.01 12.61 -14.94
CA PHE A 16 -3.01 11.61 -14.58
C PHE A 16 -3.51 10.18 -14.74
N ALA A 17 -4.82 9.95 -14.58
CA ALA A 17 -5.45 8.66 -14.86
C ALA A 17 -5.27 8.26 -16.33
N TYR A 18 -5.55 9.18 -17.27
CA TYR A 18 -5.31 8.94 -18.69
C TYR A 18 -3.83 8.67 -18.98
N LEU A 19 -2.91 9.49 -18.46
CA LEU A 19 -1.46 9.28 -18.61
C LEU A 19 -1.04 7.89 -18.10
N THR A 20 -1.57 7.48 -16.95
CA THR A 20 -1.26 6.19 -16.34
C THR A 20 -1.76 5.04 -17.21
N VAL A 21 -3.01 5.07 -17.63
CA VAL A 21 -3.60 4.04 -18.50
C VAL A 21 -2.89 3.99 -19.87
N LYS A 22 -2.56 5.16 -20.43
CA LYS A 22 -1.97 5.28 -21.77
C LYS A 22 -0.52 4.82 -21.83
N ASP A 23 0.30 5.22 -20.86
CA ASP A 23 1.76 5.09 -20.95
C ASP A 23 2.35 4.18 -19.87
N ARG A 24 1.87 4.28 -18.62
CA ARG A 24 2.47 3.54 -17.49
C ARG A 24 2.06 2.08 -17.43
N ILE A 25 0.76 1.79 -17.58
CA ILE A 25 0.27 0.40 -17.55
C ILE A 25 0.91 -0.46 -18.66
N PRO A 26 1.04 0.01 -19.93
CA PRO A 26 1.75 -0.77 -20.96
C PRO A 26 3.23 -1.02 -20.64
N GLN A 27 3.91 -0.08 -19.98
CA GLN A 27 5.29 -0.27 -19.53
C GLN A 27 5.37 -1.36 -18.45
N ILE A 28 4.46 -1.37 -17.49
CA ILE A 28 4.37 -2.42 -16.45
C ILE A 28 4.18 -3.78 -17.09
N LEU A 29 3.21 -3.94 -18.00
CA LEU A 29 2.98 -5.20 -18.71
C LEU A 29 4.19 -5.65 -19.52
N THR A 30 4.91 -4.71 -20.13
CA THR A 30 6.12 -5.01 -20.89
C THR A 30 7.24 -5.50 -19.97
N LYS A 31 7.41 -4.87 -18.80
CA LYS A 31 8.38 -5.33 -17.78
C LYS A 31 8.02 -6.72 -17.25
N VAL A 32 6.74 -7.02 -17.03
CA VAL A 32 6.29 -8.36 -16.62
C VAL A 32 6.62 -9.42 -17.68
N ILE A 33 6.38 -9.12 -18.95
CA ILE A 33 6.73 -10.02 -20.06
C ILE A 33 8.25 -10.24 -20.13
N ASP A 34 9.04 -9.17 -19.97
CA ASP A 34 10.50 -9.25 -19.90
C ASP A 34 10.98 -10.12 -18.72
N THR A 35 10.38 -9.97 -17.54
CA THR A 35 10.68 -10.81 -16.38
C THR A 35 10.46 -12.29 -16.68
N LEU A 36 9.32 -12.67 -17.26
CA LEU A 36 9.06 -14.06 -17.63
C LEU A 36 10.11 -14.59 -18.61
N HIS A 37 10.46 -13.79 -19.63
CA HIS A 37 11.46 -14.16 -20.62
C HIS A 37 12.85 -14.38 -20.01
N ARG A 38 13.25 -13.52 -19.05
CA ARG A 38 14.53 -13.67 -18.33
C ARG A 38 14.57 -14.90 -17.44
N HIS A 39 13.43 -15.36 -16.91
CA HIS A 39 13.32 -16.54 -16.05
C HIS A 39 13.16 -17.86 -16.82
N LYS A 40 13.17 -17.85 -18.15
CA LYS A 40 13.06 -19.06 -18.98
C LYS A 40 14.03 -20.18 -18.59
N SER A 41 15.30 -19.84 -18.33
CA SER A 41 16.30 -20.82 -17.93
C SER A 41 15.99 -21.44 -16.57
N GLU A 42 15.52 -20.65 -15.61
CA GLU A 42 15.10 -21.14 -14.28
C GLU A 42 13.88 -22.06 -14.40
N PHE A 43 12.90 -21.68 -15.23
CA PHE A 43 11.73 -22.53 -15.48
C PHE A 43 12.10 -23.85 -16.13
N PHE A 44 13.06 -23.85 -17.06
CA PHE A 44 13.58 -25.08 -17.66
C PHE A 44 14.32 -25.95 -16.64
N GLU A 45 15.17 -25.36 -15.79
CA GLU A 45 15.91 -26.10 -14.77
C GLU A 45 14.96 -26.76 -13.75
N LYS A 46 13.91 -26.05 -13.35
CA LYS A 46 12.99 -26.52 -12.31
C LYS A 46 11.87 -27.44 -12.84
N HIS A 47 11.39 -27.20 -14.05
CA HIS A 47 10.18 -27.86 -14.59
C HIS A 47 10.38 -28.48 -15.99
N GLY A 48 11.60 -28.44 -16.56
CA GLY A 48 11.89 -28.95 -17.89
C GLY A 48 11.18 -28.15 -19.00
N GLU A 49 10.92 -28.83 -20.13
CA GLU A 49 10.24 -28.23 -21.29
C GLU A 49 8.82 -27.73 -20.96
N GLU A 50 8.12 -28.38 -20.01
CA GLU A 50 6.78 -27.94 -19.57
C GLU A 50 6.81 -26.54 -18.94
N GLY A 51 7.88 -26.21 -18.20
CA GLY A 51 8.09 -24.86 -17.67
C GLY A 51 8.26 -23.81 -18.76
N VAL A 52 8.99 -24.14 -19.82
CA VAL A 52 9.23 -23.24 -20.96
C VAL A 52 7.95 -23.04 -21.79
N GLU A 53 7.15 -24.09 -22.01
CA GLU A 53 5.87 -23.95 -22.71
C GLU A 53 4.85 -23.14 -21.88
N ALA A 54 4.86 -23.30 -20.56
CA ALA A 54 4.03 -22.49 -19.67
C ALA A 54 4.45 -21.01 -19.67
N GLU A 55 5.75 -20.72 -19.69
CA GLU A 55 6.30 -19.36 -19.84
C GLU A 55 5.83 -18.70 -21.14
N LYS A 56 5.96 -19.40 -22.29
CA LYS A 56 5.45 -18.92 -23.58
C LYS A 56 3.95 -18.66 -23.56
N LYS A 57 3.17 -19.53 -22.92
CA LYS A 57 1.72 -19.37 -22.75
C LYS A 57 1.39 -18.10 -21.96
N ALA A 58 2.03 -17.90 -20.81
CA ALA A 58 1.84 -16.70 -19.99
C ALA A 58 2.19 -15.42 -20.77
N ILE A 59 3.32 -15.40 -21.48
CA ILE A 59 3.73 -14.27 -22.32
C ILE A 59 2.70 -13.97 -23.42
N SER A 60 2.14 -15.01 -24.06
CA SER A 60 1.10 -14.85 -25.09
C SER A 60 -0.16 -14.19 -24.53
N LEU A 61 -0.63 -14.65 -23.36
CA LEU A 61 -1.80 -14.10 -22.67
C LEU A 61 -1.58 -12.64 -22.23
N LEU A 62 -0.40 -12.32 -21.70
CA LEU A 62 -0.03 -10.96 -21.30
C LEU A 62 0.15 -10.03 -22.49
N SER A 63 0.68 -10.53 -23.61
CA SER A 63 0.76 -9.78 -24.86
C SER A 63 -0.63 -9.45 -25.42
N LYS A 64 -1.57 -10.39 -25.33
CA LYS A 64 -2.98 -10.18 -25.65
C LYS A 64 -3.61 -9.12 -24.72
N LEU A 65 -3.38 -9.20 -23.41
CA LEU A 65 -3.84 -8.21 -22.43
C LEU A 65 -3.30 -6.80 -22.74
N ARG A 66 -2.00 -6.69 -23.05
CA ARG A 66 -1.38 -5.41 -23.44
C ARG A 66 -2.01 -4.84 -24.71
N ASN A 67 -2.28 -5.67 -25.71
CA ASN A 67 -2.95 -5.23 -26.93
C ASN A 67 -4.43 -4.81 -26.66
N GLU A 68 -5.15 -5.52 -25.80
CA GLU A 68 -6.50 -5.14 -25.36
C GLU A 68 -6.52 -3.73 -24.77
N LEU A 69 -5.59 -3.44 -23.86
CA LEU A 69 -5.39 -2.12 -23.29
C LEU A 69 -5.07 -1.06 -24.34
N GLN A 70 -4.04 -1.30 -25.16
CA GLN A 70 -3.55 -0.31 -26.13
C GLN A 70 -4.57 0.03 -27.23
N THR A 71 -5.51 -0.87 -27.50
CA THR A 71 -6.57 -0.71 -28.50
C THR A 71 -7.95 -0.45 -27.90
N ASP A 72 -8.01 -0.12 -26.60
CA ASP A 72 -9.22 0.20 -25.83
C ASP A 72 -10.35 -0.84 -26.02
N LYS A 73 -10.00 -2.13 -26.04
CA LYS A 73 -11.00 -3.20 -26.15
C LYS A 73 -11.91 -3.22 -24.92
N PRO A 74 -13.16 -3.66 -25.06
CA PRO A 74 -14.02 -3.92 -23.90
C PRO A 74 -13.35 -4.87 -22.91
N ILE A 75 -13.54 -4.60 -21.62
CA ILE A 75 -13.14 -5.47 -20.52
C ILE A 75 -13.96 -6.77 -20.62
N ILE A 76 -13.28 -7.92 -20.50
CA ILE A 76 -13.88 -9.25 -20.63
C ILE A 76 -13.97 -9.94 -19.26
N PRO A 77 -14.95 -10.85 -19.05
CA PRO A 77 -15.02 -11.65 -17.84
C PRO A 77 -13.74 -12.46 -17.60
N LEU A 78 -13.43 -12.67 -16.33
CA LEU A 78 -12.41 -13.62 -15.90
C LEU A 78 -12.94 -15.05 -16.09
N VAL A 79 -12.05 -15.97 -16.44
CA VAL A 79 -12.40 -17.33 -16.85
C VAL A 79 -11.71 -18.40 -16.01
N GLU A 80 -10.50 -18.15 -15.49
CA GLU A 80 -9.78 -19.16 -14.72
C GLU A 80 -10.33 -19.23 -13.29
N LYS A 81 -10.57 -20.46 -12.81
CA LYS A 81 -11.15 -20.66 -11.47
C LYS A 81 -10.16 -20.25 -10.39
N PHE A 82 -10.49 -19.19 -9.69
CA PHE A 82 -9.82 -18.71 -8.48
C PHE A 82 -10.85 -18.21 -7.46
N VAL A 83 -10.44 -18.07 -6.19
CA VAL A 83 -11.33 -17.77 -5.05
C VAL A 83 -12.24 -16.55 -5.24
N ASP A 84 -11.81 -15.56 -6.03
CA ASP A 84 -12.49 -14.29 -6.23
C ASP A 84 -13.13 -14.12 -7.62
N THR A 85 -13.05 -15.14 -8.50
CA THR A 85 -13.40 -15.01 -9.93
C THR A 85 -14.85 -14.59 -10.13
N ASP A 86 -15.77 -15.23 -9.41
CA ASP A 86 -17.20 -14.94 -9.51
C ASP A 86 -17.52 -13.54 -8.96
N ILE A 87 -16.84 -13.10 -7.89
CA ILE A 87 -17.01 -11.76 -7.31
C ILE A 87 -16.53 -10.68 -8.29
N TRP A 88 -15.42 -10.92 -8.98
CA TRP A 88 -14.92 -10.04 -10.03
C TRP A 88 -15.87 -9.93 -11.21
N ASN A 89 -16.44 -11.04 -11.65
CA ASN A 89 -17.40 -11.06 -12.75
C ASN A 89 -18.71 -10.36 -12.37
N GLN A 90 -19.21 -10.55 -11.14
CA GLN A 90 -20.35 -9.80 -10.61
C GLN A 90 -20.05 -8.30 -10.55
N TYR A 91 -18.84 -7.89 -10.16
CA TYR A 91 -18.45 -6.48 -10.16
C TYR A 91 -18.37 -5.91 -11.58
N LEU A 92 -17.88 -6.68 -12.56
CA LEU A 92 -17.87 -6.26 -13.97
C LEU A 92 -19.30 -6.06 -14.49
N GLU A 93 -20.23 -6.98 -14.17
CA GLU A 93 -21.65 -6.83 -14.53
C GLU A 93 -22.27 -5.59 -13.88
N TYR A 94 -21.98 -5.35 -12.60
CA TYR A 94 -22.39 -4.14 -11.90
C TYR A 94 -21.81 -2.88 -12.57
N GLN A 95 -20.51 -2.83 -12.85
CA GLN A 95 -19.88 -1.70 -13.54
C GLN A 95 -20.50 -1.46 -14.93
N GLN A 96 -20.82 -2.52 -15.66
CA GLN A 96 -21.50 -2.41 -16.95
C GLN A 96 -22.93 -1.86 -16.79
N SER A 97 -23.63 -2.18 -15.69
CA SER A 97 -24.98 -1.65 -15.40
C SER A 97 -25.00 -0.15 -15.07
N LEU A 98 -23.85 0.41 -14.65
CA LEU A 98 -23.70 1.86 -14.40
C LEU A 98 -23.45 2.67 -15.68
N ILE A 99 -23.15 2.01 -16.80
CA ILE A 99 -22.86 2.64 -18.08
C ILE A 99 -24.16 2.74 -18.88
N ASN A 100 -24.50 3.94 -19.36
CA ASN A 100 -25.68 4.11 -20.21
C ASN A 100 -25.47 3.42 -21.57
N GLU A 101 -26.57 3.07 -22.24
CA GLU A 101 -26.51 2.42 -23.55
C GLU A 101 -25.69 3.24 -24.58
N SER A 102 -25.75 4.57 -24.52
CA SER A 102 -24.99 5.49 -25.38
C SER A 102 -23.47 5.43 -25.15
N ASP A 103 -23.05 5.03 -23.96
CA ASP A 103 -21.64 5.00 -23.55
C ASP A 103 -20.96 3.65 -23.85
N GLY A 104 -21.75 2.66 -24.28
CA GLY A 104 -21.30 1.37 -24.76
C GLY A 104 -20.87 0.41 -23.64
N LYS A 105 -19.70 -0.20 -23.78
CA LYS A 105 -19.19 -1.22 -22.84
C LYS A 105 -18.09 -0.69 -21.94
N SER A 106 -17.97 -1.28 -20.75
CA SER A 106 -16.79 -1.09 -19.88
C SER A 106 -15.51 -1.38 -20.66
N ARG A 107 -14.59 -0.41 -20.72
CA ARG A 107 -13.32 -0.45 -21.45
C ARG A 107 -12.25 0.39 -20.76
N TRP A 108 -11.00 0.26 -21.19
CA TRP A 108 -9.80 0.76 -20.51
C TRP A 108 -9.77 2.27 -20.32
N PHE A 109 -10.15 3.04 -21.34
CA PHE A 109 -10.11 4.51 -21.27
C PHE A 109 -11.43 5.13 -20.79
N TYR A 110 -12.48 4.34 -20.61
CA TYR A 110 -13.80 4.85 -20.19
C TYR A 110 -14.12 4.56 -18.72
N SER A 111 -13.84 3.33 -18.26
CA SER A 111 -14.25 2.86 -16.95
C SER A 111 -13.48 3.55 -15.81
N PRO A 112 -13.95 3.47 -14.55
CA PRO A 112 -13.23 4.02 -13.41
C PRO A 112 -11.78 3.55 -13.34
N TRP A 113 -10.85 4.47 -13.10
CA TRP A 113 -9.42 4.21 -13.12
C TRP A 113 -9.02 3.16 -12.08
N LEU A 114 -9.54 3.25 -10.85
CA LEU A 114 -9.40 2.21 -9.83
C LEU A 114 -9.75 0.81 -10.37
N PHE A 115 -10.91 0.66 -11.03
CA PHE A 115 -11.33 -0.63 -11.59
C PHE A 115 -10.37 -1.09 -12.68
N VAL A 116 -9.95 -0.20 -13.58
CA VAL A 116 -9.06 -0.51 -14.70
C VAL A 116 -7.71 -1.04 -14.22
N GLU A 117 -7.07 -0.38 -13.26
CA GLU A 117 -5.79 -0.84 -12.72
C GLU A 117 -5.92 -2.16 -11.96
N CYS A 118 -6.95 -2.27 -11.11
CA CYS A 118 -7.20 -3.49 -10.35
C CYS A 118 -7.45 -4.67 -11.30
N TYR A 119 -8.26 -4.49 -12.35
CA TYR A 119 -8.53 -5.51 -13.36
C TYR A 119 -7.26 -5.94 -14.09
N MET A 120 -6.38 -4.99 -14.41
CA MET A 120 -5.11 -5.29 -15.07
C MET A 120 -4.24 -6.24 -14.25
N TYR A 121 -4.03 -5.96 -12.95
CA TYR A 121 -3.27 -6.86 -12.08
C TYR A 121 -3.97 -8.22 -11.89
N ARG A 122 -5.30 -8.25 -11.80
CA ARG A 122 -6.04 -9.51 -11.72
C ARG A 122 -5.94 -10.35 -13.00
N ARG A 123 -5.87 -9.73 -14.17
CA ARG A 123 -5.61 -10.39 -15.47
C ARG A 123 -4.16 -10.85 -15.63
N ILE A 124 -3.18 -10.12 -15.06
CA ILE A 124 -1.81 -10.63 -14.94
C ILE A 124 -1.81 -11.92 -14.11
N HIS A 125 -2.44 -11.89 -12.93
CA HIS A 125 -2.52 -13.07 -12.08
C HIS A 125 -3.24 -14.23 -12.79
N GLU A 126 -4.36 -13.96 -13.47
CA GLU A 126 -5.07 -14.94 -14.30
C GLU A 126 -4.15 -15.63 -15.32
N ALA A 127 -3.34 -14.85 -16.04
CA ALA A 127 -2.42 -15.41 -17.04
C ALA A 127 -1.37 -16.36 -16.43
N ILE A 128 -0.92 -16.07 -15.21
CA ILE A 128 0.01 -16.94 -14.47
C ILE A 128 -0.69 -18.21 -14.00
N ILE A 129 -1.86 -18.12 -13.37
CA ILE A 129 -2.57 -19.31 -12.88
C ILE A 129 -3.07 -20.22 -14.01
N GLN A 130 -3.33 -19.65 -15.20
CA GLN A 130 -3.61 -20.41 -16.43
C GLN A 130 -2.39 -21.16 -16.98
N SER A 131 -1.19 -20.94 -16.44
CA SER A 131 0.06 -21.44 -17.00
C SER A 131 0.81 -22.35 -16.00
N PRO A 132 0.24 -23.49 -15.57
CA PRO A 132 0.99 -24.49 -14.82
C PRO A 132 2.12 -25.06 -15.70
N PRO A 133 3.29 -25.41 -15.14
CA PRO A 133 3.59 -25.52 -13.70
C PRO A 133 4.13 -24.23 -13.04
N ILE A 134 4.09 -23.08 -13.71
CA ILE A 134 4.59 -21.80 -13.19
C ILE A 134 3.51 -20.94 -12.51
N ASN A 135 2.36 -21.53 -12.18
CA ASN A 135 1.20 -20.86 -11.58
C ASN A 135 1.43 -20.28 -10.17
N TYR A 136 2.59 -20.54 -9.57
CA TYR A 136 3.04 -19.95 -8.31
C TYR A 136 3.86 -18.66 -8.49
N PHE A 137 4.24 -18.32 -9.72
CA PHE A 137 5.26 -17.32 -9.98
C PHE A 137 4.76 -15.91 -9.67
N ASP A 138 5.50 -15.20 -8.81
CA ASP A 138 5.29 -13.78 -8.58
C ASP A 138 6.19 -12.99 -9.54
N VAL A 139 5.58 -12.42 -10.57
CA VAL A 139 6.25 -11.63 -11.62
C VAL A 139 6.90 -10.34 -11.11
N PHE A 140 6.64 -9.94 -9.87
CA PHE A 140 7.20 -8.74 -9.26
C PHE A 140 8.20 -9.05 -8.14
N LYS A 141 8.34 -10.32 -7.74
CA LYS A 141 9.22 -10.75 -6.65
C LYS A 141 10.65 -10.22 -6.79
N GLU A 142 11.26 -10.39 -7.97
CA GLU A 142 12.62 -9.89 -8.24
C GLU A 142 12.74 -8.39 -7.93
N SER A 143 11.75 -7.59 -8.33
CA SER A 143 11.76 -6.14 -8.08
C SER A 143 11.60 -5.81 -6.59
N LYS A 144 10.83 -6.62 -5.85
CA LYS A 144 10.59 -6.44 -4.41
C LYS A 144 11.80 -6.83 -3.57
N GLU A 145 12.45 -7.94 -3.91
CA GLU A 145 13.69 -8.39 -3.27
C GLU A 145 14.84 -7.42 -3.57
N GLN A 146 14.95 -6.94 -4.82
CA GLN A 146 15.94 -5.95 -5.20
C GLN A 146 15.82 -4.66 -4.37
N ASN A 147 14.60 -4.16 -4.15
CA ASN A 147 14.40 -3.00 -3.28
C ASN A 147 14.95 -3.26 -1.86
N PHE A 148 14.70 -4.42 -1.27
CA PHE A 148 15.27 -4.76 0.05
C PHE A 148 16.80 -4.77 0.05
N TYR A 149 17.44 -5.31 -1.00
CA TYR A 149 18.89 -5.35 -1.10
C TYR A 149 19.53 -3.98 -1.36
N GLU A 150 18.87 -3.11 -2.12
CA GLU A 150 19.34 -1.74 -2.36
C GLU A 150 19.25 -0.87 -1.10
N SER A 151 18.28 -1.14 -0.22
CA SER A 151 18.04 -0.35 0.99
C SER A 151 18.81 -0.81 2.24
N GLN A 152 19.83 -1.68 2.12
CA GLN A 152 20.48 -2.30 3.29
C GLN A 152 21.05 -1.29 4.29
N GLU A 153 21.66 -0.19 3.84
CA GLU A 153 22.21 0.84 4.73
C GLU A 153 21.11 1.52 5.55
N SER A 154 20.00 1.87 4.88
CA SER A 154 18.80 2.46 5.49
C SER A 154 18.19 1.51 6.52
N ILE A 155 18.07 0.21 6.19
CA ILE A 155 17.53 -0.82 7.09
C ILE A 155 18.43 -1.01 8.31
N ILE A 156 19.75 -1.05 8.12
CA ILE A 156 20.74 -1.13 9.21
C ILE A 156 20.59 0.07 10.15
N ALA A 157 20.52 1.29 9.60
CA ALA A 157 20.40 2.50 10.38
C ALA A 157 19.11 2.49 11.22
N LEU A 158 17.99 2.11 10.60
CA LEU A 158 16.69 2.13 11.25
C LEU A 158 16.56 1.04 12.33
N CYS A 159 17.05 -0.17 12.08
CA CYS A 159 17.12 -1.24 13.09
C CYS A 159 18.03 -0.83 14.26
N THR A 160 19.17 -0.18 13.96
CA THR A 160 20.08 0.34 14.98
C THR A 160 19.43 1.40 15.85
N HIS A 161 18.71 2.34 15.22
CA HIS A 161 17.97 3.39 15.91
C HIS A 161 16.91 2.79 16.83
N LEU A 162 16.06 1.88 16.32
CA LEU A 162 15.03 1.22 17.11
C LEU A 162 15.62 0.47 18.31
N GLN A 163 16.67 -0.32 18.13
CA GLN A 163 17.26 -1.10 19.23
C GLN A 163 17.91 -0.21 20.30
N LYS A 164 18.45 0.96 19.92
CA LYS A 164 18.91 1.97 20.88
C LYS A 164 17.74 2.60 21.64
N LEU A 165 16.67 2.95 20.92
CA LEU A 165 15.46 3.53 21.48
C LEU A 165 14.79 2.58 22.49
N ILE A 166 14.61 1.31 22.14
CA ILE A 166 14.02 0.29 23.02
C ILE A 166 14.78 0.17 24.34
N LYS A 167 16.11 0.27 24.32
CA LYS A 167 16.93 0.20 25.55
C LYS A 167 16.71 1.36 26.50
N ALA A 168 16.34 2.53 25.98
CA ALA A 168 16.12 3.74 26.76
C ALA A 168 14.63 4.03 26.99
N ILE A 169 13.73 3.19 26.47
CA ILE A 169 12.29 3.51 26.35
C ILE A 169 11.59 3.68 27.71
N GLU A 170 12.10 3.02 28.75
CA GLU A 170 11.57 3.13 30.11
C GLU A 170 12.00 4.43 30.81
N ASP A 171 13.08 5.06 30.33
CA ASP A 171 13.62 6.31 30.86
C ASP A 171 13.04 7.55 30.15
N LEU A 172 12.30 7.36 29.04
CA LEU A 172 11.71 8.46 28.29
C LEU A 172 10.50 9.04 29.02
N ASP A 173 10.45 10.37 29.09
CA ASP A 173 9.24 11.06 29.48
C ASP A 173 8.16 10.99 28.39
N GLU A 174 6.96 11.45 28.74
CA GLU A 174 5.78 11.36 27.86
C GLU A 174 5.95 12.19 26.55
N ASN A 175 6.65 13.32 26.61
CA ASN A 175 6.89 14.16 25.43
C ASN A 175 8.00 13.57 24.57
N GLN A 176 9.07 13.04 25.16
CA GLN A 176 10.12 12.34 24.43
C GLN A 176 9.56 11.12 23.69
N LEU A 177 8.68 10.35 24.33
CA LEU A 177 8.02 9.21 23.70
C LEU A 177 7.11 9.64 22.53
N LYS A 178 6.43 10.79 22.69
CA LYS A 178 5.62 11.40 21.63
C LYS A 178 6.47 11.81 20.43
N ASP A 179 7.61 12.44 20.66
CA ASP A 179 8.51 12.89 19.61
C ASP A 179 9.07 11.69 18.82
N GLU A 180 9.43 10.60 19.51
CA GLU A 180 9.85 9.35 18.85
C GLU A 180 8.70 8.70 18.07
N PHE A 181 7.48 8.73 18.59
CA PHE A 181 6.29 8.26 17.85
C PHE A 181 6.09 9.06 16.55
N PHE A 182 6.17 10.39 16.61
CA PHE A 182 6.02 11.25 15.43
C PHE A 182 7.14 11.06 14.42
N LYS A 183 8.37 10.84 14.90
CA LYS A 183 9.52 10.53 14.05
C LYS A 183 9.31 9.24 13.27
N LEU A 184 8.91 8.16 13.94
CA LEU A 184 8.67 6.88 13.28
C LEU A 184 7.46 6.90 12.33
N LEU A 185 6.41 7.67 12.64
CA LEU A 185 5.31 7.93 11.71
C LEU A 185 5.79 8.64 10.44
N GLN A 186 6.64 9.66 10.56
CA GLN A 186 7.22 10.36 9.41
C GLN A 186 8.14 9.46 8.59
N ILE A 187 8.91 8.57 9.23
CA ILE A 187 9.70 7.56 8.50
C ILE A 187 8.78 6.59 7.76
N SER A 188 7.68 6.15 8.37
CA SER A 188 6.67 5.28 7.73
C SER A 188 5.96 5.96 6.54
N LEU A 189 5.72 7.28 6.62
CA LEU A 189 5.21 8.08 5.50
C LEU A 189 6.21 8.18 4.36
N TRP A 190 7.47 8.47 4.68
CA TRP A 190 8.49 8.79 3.71
C TRP A 190 9.37 7.61 3.28
N GLY A 191 9.06 6.37 3.67
CA GLY A 191 9.92 5.19 3.43
C GLY A 191 10.58 5.19 2.05
N ASN A 192 9.78 5.25 0.99
CA ASN A 192 10.27 5.29 -0.40
C ASN A 192 11.23 6.46 -0.74
N LYS A 193 11.12 7.60 -0.05
CA LYS A 193 12.03 8.76 -0.24
C LYS A 193 13.24 8.75 0.70
N CYS A 194 13.05 8.34 1.94
CA CYS A 194 14.13 8.23 2.92
C CYS A 194 15.22 7.30 2.37
N ASP A 195 14.84 6.23 1.66
CA ASP A 195 15.78 5.32 1.03
C ASP A 195 16.62 5.98 -0.09
N LEU A 196 15.99 6.77 -0.96
CA LEU A 196 16.67 7.49 -2.05
C LEU A 196 17.67 8.54 -1.52
N SER A 197 17.34 9.20 -0.40
CA SER A 197 18.22 10.22 0.21
C SER A 197 19.50 9.64 0.82
N LEU A 198 19.49 8.35 1.18
CA LEU A 198 20.62 7.65 1.79
C LEU A 198 21.49 6.97 0.73
N SER A 199 20.86 6.47 -0.35
CA SER A 199 21.54 5.80 -1.47
C SER A 199 22.18 6.77 -2.47
N ALA A 200 21.77 8.04 -2.54
CA ALA A 200 22.33 9.06 -3.45
C ALA A 200 23.67 9.67 -2.98
N GLY A 201 24.50 8.90 -2.26
CA GLY A 201 25.78 9.33 -1.70
C GLY A 201 26.91 9.54 -2.72
N GLU A 202 26.77 10.48 -3.66
CA GLU A 202 27.93 11.06 -4.32
C GLU A 202 28.61 12.08 -3.39
N GLY A 203 29.72 11.67 -2.77
CA GLY A 203 30.85 12.56 -2.57
C GLY A 203 30.78 13.65 -1.49
N SER A 204 30.01 13.51 -0.41
CA SER A 204 30.20 14.38 0.77
C SER A 204 30.22 13.59 2.08
N SER A 205 31.19 13.91 2.93
CA SER A 205 31.54 13.26 4.19
C SER A 205 30.53 13.52 5.34
N GLN A 206 29.24 13.64 5.03
CA GLN A 206 28.17 13.69 6.00
C GLN A 206 27.25 12.49 5.78
N LYS A 207 27.38 11.47 6.64
CA LYS A 207 26.36 10.44 6.81
C LYS A 207 25.08 11.14 7.25
N THR A 208 24.18 11.43 6.32
CA THR A 208 22.86 11.99 6.61
C THR A 208 22.07 10.93 7.35
N ASP A 209 21.93 11.11 8.67
CA ASP A 209 21.07 10.29 9.51
C ASP A 209 19.63 10.39 8.97
N VAL A 210 18.92 9.26 8.78
CA VAL A 210 17.51 9.21 8.31
C VAL A 210 16.63 10.16 9.13
N VAL A 211 17.01 10.35 10.40
CA VAL A 211 16.34 11.20 11.36
C VAL A 211 16.53 12.69 11.07
N ASN A 212 17.70 13.11 10.58
CA ASN A 212 17.99 14.51 10.31
C ASN A 212 17.31 15.01 9.02
N SER A 213 17.08 14.12 8.04
CA SER A 213 16.39 14.48 6.78
C SER A 213 14.88 14.70 6.94
N LEU A 214 14.28 14.30 8.08
CA LEU A 214 12.85 14.48 8.33
C LEU A 214 12.45 15.97 8.47
N GLU A 215 13.31 16.81 9.05
CA GLU A 215 13.02 18.24 9.17
C GLU A 215 12.94 18.91 7.79
N ASP A 216 13.76 18.48 6.82
CA ASP A 216 13.70 18.95 5.44
C ASP A 216 12.43 18.47 4.70
N LEU A 217 11.84 17.36 5.14
CA LEU A 217 10.64 16.78 4.55
C LEU A 217 9.34 17.32 5.17
N LYS A 218 9.42 17.89 6.37
CA LYS A 218 8.27 18.42 7.13
C LYS A 218 7.45 19.47 6.37
N PRO A 219 8.04 20.41 5.62
CA PRO A 219 7.26 21.36 4.80
C PRO A 219 6.39 20.71 3.72
N PHE A 220 6.66 19.45 3.36
CA PHE A 220 5.89 18.69 2.37
C PHE A 220 4.76 17.86 2.98
N ILE A 221 4.51 17.96 4.29
CA ILE A 221 3.35 17.35 4.94
C ILE A 221 2.18 18.35 4.89
N LEU A 222 1.19 18.09 4.04
CA LEU A 222 0.08 19.02 3.77
C LEU A 222 -1.04 18.99 4.80
N VAL A 223 -1.29 17.82 5.35
CA VAL A 223 -2.29 17.55 6.40
C VAL A 223 -1.59 16.71 7.45
N ASN A 224 -1.63 17.14 8.71
CA ASN A 224 -0.81 16.55 9.76
C ASN A 224 -1.62 16.32 11.05
N ASP A 225 -2.33 15.20 11.09
CA ASP A 225 -3.19 14.80 12.21
C ASP A 225 -2.49 13.88 13.23
N VAL A 226 -1.15 13.84 13.26
CA VAL A 226 -0.39 12.94 14.16
C VAL A 226 -0.68 13.17 15.64
N GLU A 227 -1.06 14.39 16.03
CA GLU A 227 -1.48 14.73 17.39
C GLU A 227 -2.74 13.96 17.82
N HIS A 228 -3.65 13.70 16.89
CA HIS A 228 -4.86 12.92 17.14
C HIS A 228 -4.52 11.46 17.40
N LEU A 229 -3.55 10.91 16.65
CA LEU A 229 -3.05 9.54 16.86
C LEU A 229 -2.41 9.37 18.22
N TRP A 230 -1.56 10.32 18.61
CA TRP A 230 -0.93 10.31 19.93
C TRP A 230 -1.97 10.38 21.04
N SER A 231 -2.89 11.34 20.95
CA SER A 231 -3.95 11.53 21.95
C SER A 231 -4.78 10.27 22.14
N LEU A 232 -5.20 9.63 21.04
CA LEU A 232 -5.96 8.38 21.04
C LEU A 232 -5.18 7.24 21.75
N LEU A 233 -3.99 6.91 21.27
CA LEU A 233 -3.23 5.77 21.81
C LEU A 233 -2.73 6.02 23.24
N ARG A 234 -2.37 7.26 23.57
CA ARG A 234 -2.03 7.67 24.93
C ARG A 234 -3.22 7.47 25.86
N ASN A 235 -4.41 7.90 25.46
CA ASN A 235 -5.61 7.75 26.28
C ASN A 235 -5.93 6.27 26.48
N CYS A 236 -5.91 5.46 25.41
CA CYS A 236 -6.03 4.00 25.51
C CYS A 236 -5.02 3.40 26.49
N LYS A 237 -3.74 3.81 26.41
CA LYS A 237 -2.68 3.35 27.32
C LYS A 237 -2.94 3.74 28.79
N LYS A 238 -3.45 4.95 29.05
CA LYS A 238 -3.71 5.45 30.42
C LYS A 238 -4.96 4.88 31.06
N THR A 239 -6.01 4.63 30.28
CA THR A 239 -7.27 4.06 30.78
C THR A 239 -7.27 2.54 30.74
N ARG A 240 -6.20 1.92 30.21
CA ARG A 240 -6.06 0.47 30.08
C ARG A 240 -6.17 -0.23 31.42
N GLU A 241 -7.16 -1.12 31.54
CA GLU A 241 -7.19 -2.09 32.63
C GLU A 241 -6.11 -3.16 32.40
N LYS A 242 -5.68 -3.87 33.44
CA LYS A 242 -4.55 -4.80 33.35
C LYS A 242 -4.69 -5.89 32.28
N ALA A 243 -5.92 -6.24 31.89
CA ALA A 243 -6.22 -7.30 30.92
C ALA A 243 -6.78 -6.79 29.56
N SER A 244 -6.95 -5.47 29.36
CA SER A 244 -7.54 -4.95 28.13
C SER A 244 -6.51 -4.80 27.00
N VAL A 245 -6.89 -5.22 25.80
CA VAL A 245 -6.09 -5.18 24.58
C VAL A 245 -6.19 -3.80 23.92
N ILE A 246 -5.09 -3.28 23.38
CA ILE A 246 -5.06 -2.14 22.46
C ILE A 246 -4.52 -2.64 21.13
N SER A 247 -5.41 -2.82 20.15
CA SER A 247 -5.05 -3.34 18.83
C SER A 247 -4.89 -2.21 17.82
N VAL A 248 -3.72 -2.15 17.19
CA VAL A 248 -3.44 -1.24 16.06
C VAL A 248 -3.35 -2.05 14.79
N TYR A 249 -4.15 -1.71 13.78
CA TYR A 249 -4.18 -2.41 12.51
C TYR A 249 -3.42 -1.60 11.47
N ILE A 250 -2.63 -2.26 10.62
CA ILE A 250 -1.86 -1.64 9.55
C ILE A 250 -2.24 -2.32 8.24
N VAL A 251 -2.94 -1.58 7.38
CA VAL A 251 -3.24 -2.02 6.01
C VAL A 251 -2.06 -1.60 5.13
N LEU A 252 -1.27 -2.59 4.73
CA LEU A 252 0.04 -2.41 4.10
C LEU A 252 -0.08 -1.92 2.65
N ASP A 253 0.98 -1.25 2.20
CA ASP A 253 1.24 -0.89 0.80
C ASP A 253 2.46 -1.69 0.32
N ASN A 254 3.60 -1.03 0.07
CA ASN A 254 4.76 -1.64 -0.57
C ASN A 254 5.60 -2.54 0.37
N SER A 255 6.24 -3.54 -0.22
CA SER A 255 7.27 -4.37 0.40
C SER A 255 8.61 -3.62 0.54
N GLY A 256 9.67 -4.34 0.88
CA GLY A 256 11.02 -3.77 0.94
C GLY A 256 11.17 -2.74 2.04
N PHE A 257 11.78 -1.58 1.75
CA PHE A 257 12.08 -0.59 2.79
C PHE A 257 10.82 0.00 3.43
N GLU A 258 9.75 0.23 2.67
CA GLU A 258 8.49 0.73 3.24
C GLU A 258 7.94 -0.24 4.29
N LEU A 259 7.89 -1.54 3.98
CA LEU A 259 7.49 -2.56 4.95
C LEU A 259 8.40 -2.54 6.19
N VAL A 260 9.72 -2.40 6.05
CA VAL A 260 10.63 -2.26 7.21
C VAL A 260 10.22 -1.09 8.09
N THR A 261 9.87 0.07 7.51
CA THR A 261 9.44 1.23 8.31
C THR A 261 8.17 0.93 9.12
N ASP A 262 7.23 0.18 8.56
CA ASP A 262 5.99 -0.21 9.22
C ASP A 262 6.23 -1.25 10.33
N LEU A 263 7.12 -2.22 10.12
CA LEU A 263 7.54 -3.19 11.14
C LEU A 263 8.30 -2.52 12.30
N ILE A 264 9.13 -1.52 11.99
CA ILE A 264 9.82 -0.70 13.01
C ILE A 264 8.79 0.08 13.84
N LEU A 265 7.82 0.74 13.20
CA LEU A 265 6.74 1.45 13.88
C LEU A 265 5.93 0.50 14.77
N ALA A 266 5.54 -0.67 14.25
CA ALA A 266 4.82 -1.68 15.01
C ALA A 266 5.61 -2.20 16.23
N ASN A 267 6.93 -2.35 16.12
CA ASN A 267 7.76 -2.80 17.24
C ASN A 267 7.84 -1.70 18.31
N PHE A 268 7.99 -0.45 17.88
CA PHE A 268 7.91 0.70 18.79
C PHE A 268 6.55 0.78 19.49
N LEU A 269 5.43 0.58 18.79
CA LEU A 269 4.09 0.60 19.40
C LEU A 269 3.94 -0.42 20.53
N LEU A 270 4.46 -1.65 20.34
CA LEU A 270 4.48 -2.67 21.38
C LEU A 270 5.44 -2.32 22.53
N SER A 271 6.67 -1.93 22.20
CA SER A 271 7.71 -1.62 23.19
C SER A 271 7.33 -0.43 24.07
N SER A 272 6.69 0.59 23.49
CA SER A 272 6.19 1.78 24.18
C SER A 272 4.87 1.54 24.94
N LYS A 273 4.27 0.35 24.78
CA LYS A 273 2.96 -0.03 25.33
C LYS A 273 1.81 0.85 24.81
N LEU A 274 2.00 1.53 23.67
CA LEU A 274 0.93 2.25 22.97
C LEU A 274 -0.04 1.28 22.27
N ALA A 275 0.45 0.10 21.90
CA ALA A 275 -0.36 -1.05 21.49
C ALA A 275 0.02 -2.28 22.32
N THR A 276 -0.89 -3.25 22.39
CA THR A 276 -0.59 -4.60 22.90
C THR A 276 -0.52 -5.63 21.78
N GLU A 277 -1.23 -5.37 20.67
CA GLU A 277 -1.29 -6.20 19.49
C GLU A 277 -1.22 -5.32 18.23
N VAL A 278 -0.54 -5.80 17.19
CA VAL A 278 -0.50 -5.17 15.87
C VAL A 278 -0.92 -6.17 14.81
N HIS A 279 -1.92 -5.81 14.02
CA HIS A 279 -2.44 -6.66 12.95
C HIS A 279 -2.03 -6.07 11.60
N PHE A 280 -1.47 -6.88 10.72
CA PHE A 280 -1.04 -6.48 9.38
C PHE A 280 -1.99 -7.08 8.36
N TYR A 281 -2.40 -6.29 7.38
CA TYR A 281 -3.20 -6.73 6.24
C TYR A 281 -2.44 -6.48 4.95
N GLY A 282 -2.09 -7.55 4.24
CA GLY A 282 -1.45 -7.46 2.93
C GLY A 282 -2.35 -7.91 1.79
N LYS A 283 -1.72 -8.26 0.67
CA LYS A 283 -2.40 -8.63 -0.58
C LYS A 283 -2.29 -10.13 -0.81
N MET A 284 -3.38 -10.74 -1.24
CA MET A 284 -3.45 -12.19 -1.50
C MET A 284 -2.75 -12.65 -2.78
N ILE A 285 -2.54 -11.72 -3.71
CA ILE A 285 -1.90 -11.99 -5.01
C ILE A 285 -0.86 -10.91 -5.28
N PRO A 286 0.12 -11.13 -6.19
CA PRO A 286 1.02 -10.08 -6.65
C PRO A 286 0.21 -8.88 -7.16
N TRP A 287 0.41 -7.71 -6.55
CA TRP A 287 -0.48 -6.57 -6.69
C TRP A 287 0.32 -5.27 -6.79
N PHE A 288 -0.11 -4.37 -7.67
CA PHE A 288 0.46 -3.02 -7.82
C PHE A 288 2.00 -2.95 -7.85
N VAL A 289 2.62 -3.97 -8.47
CA VAL A 289 4.07 -4.20 -8.54
C VAL A 289 4.70 -4.49 -7.18
N SER A 290 4.66 -3.54 -6.26
CA SER A 290 5.44 -3.60 -5.02
C SER A 290 4.62 -3.94 -3.78
N ASP A 291 3.29 -4.12 -3.86
CA ASP A 291 2.50 -4.37 -2.68
C ASP A 291 2.90 -5.67 -1.96
N THR A 292 2.87 -5.61 -0.62
CA THR A 292 3.24 -6.71 0.26
C THR A 292 2.22 -7.83 0.24
N THR A 293 2.64 -9.00 -0.20
CA THR A 293 1.95 -10.29 0.03
C THR A 293 2.48 -10.98 1.28
N VAL A 294 1.83 -12.07 1.70
CA VAL A 294 2.30 -12.88 2.85
C VAL A 294 3.70 -13.44 2.62
N HIS A 295 4.05 -13.72 1.37
CA HIS A 295 5.38 -14.21 1.00
C HIS A 295 6.43 -13.13 1.22
N ASP A 296 6.17 -11.88 0.82
CA ASP A 296 7.09 -10.77 1.00
C ASP A 296 7.29 -10.44 2.48
N PHE A 297 6.19 -10.46 3.25
CA PHE A 297 6.23 -10.22 4.70
C PHE A 297 7.11 -11.24 5.42
N ASN A 298 6.88 -12.53 5.18
CA ASN A 298 7.66 -13.59 5.81
C ASN A 298 9.11 -13.59 5.33
N TRP A 299 9.33 -13.45 4.01
CA TRP A 299 10.67 -13.40 3.44
C TRP A 299 11.49 -12.26 4.02
N LEU A 300 10.92 -11.06 4.12
CA LEU A 300 11.63 -9.90 4.65
C LEU A 300 12.03 -10.09 6.11
N ILE A 301 11.12 -10.60 6.95
CA ILE A 301 11.42 -10.88 8.36
C ILE A 301 12.51 -11.96 8.47
N GLU A 302 12.46 -12.99 7.63
CA GLU A 302 13.49 -14.02 7.55
C GLU A 302 14.85 -13.42 7.17
N GLN A 303 14.92 -12.58 6.14
CA GLN A 303 16.17 -11.92 5.74
C GLN A 303 16.73 -11.04 6.86
N VAL A 304 15.89 -10.25 7.53
CA VAL A 304 16.32 -9.37 8.63
C VAL A 304 16.81 -10.20 9.82
N LYS A 305 16.12 -11.29 10.17
CA LYS A 305 16.50 -12.21 11.26
C LYS A 305 17.85 -12.87 11.00
N HIS A 306 18.09 -13.33 9.77
CA HIS A 306 19.32 -14.03 9.37
C HIS A 306 20.46 -13.10 8.91
N ALA A 307 20.26 -11.78 8.97
CA ALA A 307 21.28 -10.81 8.61
C ALA A 307 22.53 -10.91 9.52
N ASN A 308 23.72 -10.82 8.91
CA ASN A 308 25.00 -10.75 9.62
C ASN A 308 25.28 -9.36 10.24
N HIS A 309 24.24 -8.65 10.68
CA HIS A 309 24.34 -7.36 11.35
C HIS A 309 23.57 -7.40 12.67
N LYS A 310 24.26 -7.09 13.78
CA LYS A 310 23.77 -7.24 15.16
C LYS A 310 22.36 -6.72 15.41
N TRP A 311 22.05 -5.52 14.94
CA TRP A 311 20.76 -4.89 15.23
C TRP A 311 19.65 -5.35 14.28
N MET A 312 19.99 -5.73 13.05
CA MET A 312 19.01 -6.30 12.11
C MET A 312 18.58 -7.67 12.60
N SER A 313 19.53 -8.58 12.87
CA SER A 313 19.19 -9.92 13.36
C SER A 313 18.41 -9.90 14.67
N LYS A 314 18.73 -8.96 15.57
CA LYS A 314 17.94 -8.74 16.78
C LYS A 314 16.51 -8.29 16.47
N CYS A 315 16.32 -7.31 15.59
CA CYS A 315 14.98 -6.90 15.17
C CYS A 315 14.20 -8.07 14.55
N GLY A 316 14.80 -8.80 13.62
CA GLY A 316 14.11 -9.92 12.96
C GLY A 316 13.76 -11.06 13.90
N ALA A 317 14.62 -11.36 14.89
CA ALA A 317 14.30 -12.31 15.96
C ALA A 317 13.11 -11.82 16.82
N ASP A 318 13.11 -10.54 17.22
CA ASP A 318 12.00 -9.94 17.99
C ASP A 318 10.67 -10.00 17.21
N TRP A 319 10.72 -9.68 15.91
CA TRP A 319 9.56 -9.71 15.03
C TRP A 319 8.97 -11.11 14.88
N GLU A 320 9.82 -12.11 14.67
CA GLU A 320 9.37 -13.51 14.63
C GLU A 320 8.77 -13.95 15.98
N ASP A 321 9.36 -13.53 17.10
CA ASP A 321 8.84 -13.83 18.43
C ASP A 321 7.50 -13.13 18.70
N TYR A 322 7.30 -11.90 18.21
CA TYR A 322 5.99 -11.24 18.28
C TYR A 322 4.92 -12.00 17.49
N ILE A 323 5.27 -12.56 16.33
CA ILE A 323 4.35 -13.39 15.54
C ILE A 323 4.02 -14.68 16.32
N LYS A 324 5.03 -15.39 16.84
CA LYS A 324 4.82 -16.62 17.64
C LYS A 324 3.96 -16.38 18.88
N MET A 325 4.09 -15.21 19.51
CA MET A 325 3.32 -14.84 20.71
C MET A 325 1.93 -14.27 20.39
N GLY A 326 1.57 -14.11 19.11
CA GLY A 326 0.31 -13.48 18.70
C GLY A 326 0.24 -11.97 18.99
N LYS A 327 1.37 -11.32 19.31
CA LYS A 327 1.42 -9.86 19.44
C LYS A 327 1.42 -9.18 18.08
N TRP A 328 2.00 -9.85 17.09
CA TRP A 328 1.86 -9.51 15.68
C TRP A 328 1.04 -10.58 14.99
N VAL A 329 0.07 -10.17 14.18
CA VAL A 329 -0.77 -11.09 13.41
C VAL A 329 -0.84 -10.60 11.97
N TYR A 330 -0.44 -11.44 11.02
CA TYR A 330 -0.63 -11.17 9.61
C TYR A 330 -1.94 -11.78 9.13
N HIS A 331 -2.73 -11.01 8.39
CA HIS A 331 -4.01 -11.42 7.82
C HIS A 331 -3.99 -11.24 6.30
N ASP A 332 -4.48 -12.25 5.60
CA ASP A 332 -4.86 -12.17 4.20
C ASP A 332 -6.38 -12.11 4.08
N HIS A 333 -6.87 -11.27 3.16
CA HIS A 333 -8.28 -11.25 2.82
C HIS A 333 -8.47 -10.81 1.36
N ILE A 334 -9.31 -11.53 0.60
CA ILE A 334 -9.50 -11.31 -0.85
C ILE A 334 -9.88 -9.86 -1.17
N PHE A 335 -10.62 -9.21 -0.27
CA PHE A 335 -11.15 -7.85 -0.45
C PHE A 335 -10.07 -6.81 -0.79
N TRP A 336 -8.87 -6.94 -0.23
CA TRP A 336 -7.79 -5.97 -0.47
C TRP A 336 -7.35 -5.95 -1.94
N THR A 337 -7.50 -7.08 -2.64
CA THR A 337 -7.20 -7.24 -4.07
C THR A 337 -8.45 -7.29 -4.96
N LEU A 338 -9.64 -6.96 -4.42
CA LEU A 338 -10.84 -6.71 -5.22
C LEU A 338 -10.86 -5.27 -5.77
N PRO A 339 -11.66 -4.95 -6.81
CA PRO A 339 -11.74 -3.60 -7.37
C PRO A 339 -12.66 -2.66 -6.57
N HIS A 340 -13.26 -3.15 -5.49
CA HIS A 340 -14.27 -2.44 -4.72
C HIS A 340 -13.65 -1.28 -3.94
N GLU A 341 -14.41 -0.19 -3.86
CA GLU A 341 -14.19 0.92 -2.92
C GLU A 341 -14.41 0.43 -1.48
N TYR A 342 -13.75 1.03 -0.49
CA TYR A 342 -13.86 0.55 0.89
C TYR A 342 -15.24 0.76 1.50
N CYS A 343 -16.03 1.72 1.01
CA CYS A 343 -17.42 1.88 1.42
C CYS A 343 -18.32 0.67 1.11
N ALA A 344 -17.90 -0.23 0.21
CA ALA A 344 -18.62 -1.47 -0.11
C ALA A 344 -18.23 -2.65 0.79
N MET A 345 -17.21 -2.50 1.66
CA MET A 345 -16.73 -3.58 2.52
C MET A 345 -17.81 -4.16 3.44
N PRO A 346 -18.71 -3.37 4.07
CA PRO A 346 -19.78 -3.94 4.92
C PRO A 346 -20.71 -4.92 4.20
N GLN A 347 -20.88 -4.79 2.88
CA GLN A 347 -21.74 -5.65 2.07
C GLN A 347 -20.98 -6.81 1.42
N VAL A 348 -19.75 -6.56 0.96
CA VAL A 348 -18.96 -7.51 0.16
C VAL A 348 -18.07 -8.40 1.02
N ALA A 349 -17.61 -7.88 2.17
CA ALA A 349 -16.70 -8.54 3.10
C ALA A 349 -17.06 -8.15 4.54
N ALA A 350 -18.28 -8.50 4.95
CA ALA A 350 -18.84 -8.12 6.24
C ALA A 350 -18.02 -8.67 7.42
N ASP A 351 -17.41 -9.84 7.25
CA ASP A 351 -16.48 -10.46 8.20
C ASP A 351 -15.21 -9.63 8.38
N LEU A 352 -14.59 -9.17 7.29
CA LEU A 352 -13.45 -8.25 7.36
C LEU A 352 -13.85 -6.93 8.02
N TYR A 353 -14.99 -6.35 7.66
CA TYR A 353 -15.45 -5.10 8.26
C TYR A 353 -15.66 -5.26 9.78
N ALA A 354 -16.27 -6.37 10.21
CA ALA A 354 -16.45 -6.70 11.63
C ALA A 354 -15.11 -6.91 12.35
N GLU A 355 -14.09 -7.45 11.67
CA GLU A 355 -12.73 -7.53 12.22
C GLU A 355 -12.13 -6.14 12.41
N LEU A 356 -12.22 -5.26 11.39
CA LEU A 356 -11.71 -3.90 11.47
C LEU A 356 -12.40 -3.07 12.59
N GLN A 357 -13.66 -3.35 12.91
CA GLN A 357 -14.37 -2.71 14.02
C GLN A 357 -13.77 -3.02 15.41
N LYS A 358 -12.93 -4.04 15.53
CA LYS A 358 -12.23 -4.37 16.78
C LYS A 358 -10.98 -3.52 16.99
N ALA A 359 -10.49 -2.84 15.95
CA ALA A 359 -9.29 -2.02 16.03
C ALA A 359 -9.52 -0.78 16.91
N HIS A 360 -8.49 -0.39 17.64
CA HIS A 360 -8.47 0.91 18.32
C HIS A 360 -7.97 2.02 17.38
N LEU A 361 -7.10 1.66 16.43
CA LEU A 361 -6.61 2.53 15.37
C LEU A 361 -6.29 1.69 14.13
N ILE A 362 -6.68 2.16 12.95
CA ILE A 362 -6.30 1.56 11.67
C ILE A 362 -5.41 2.55 10.89
N LEU A 363 -4.21 2.13 10.53
CA LEU A 363 -3.28 2.87 9.69
C LEU A 363 -3.37 2.33 8.26
N PHE A 364 -3.78 3.17 7.32
CA PHE A 364 -3.82 2.85 5.90
C PHE A 364 -2.59 3.44 5.21
N LYS A 365 -1.70 2.59 4.70
CA LYS A 365 -0.47 3.02 4.03
C LYS A 365 -0.69 3.32 2.55
N GLY A 366 -0.09 4.40 2.05
CA GLY A 366 0.09 4.59 0.62
C GLY A 366 -1.12 5.11 -0.16
N ASP A 367 -0.92 5.25 -1.46
CA ASP A 367 -1.83 5.97 -2.36
C ASP A 367 -3.06 5.16 -2.75
N LEU A 368 -2.90 3.87 -3.05
CA LEU A 368 -4.01 3.00 -3.43
C LEU A 368 -5.03 2.85 -2.31
N ASN A 369 -4.57 2.69 -1.06
CA ASN A 369 -5.45 2.66 0.10
C ASN A 369 -6.26 3.96 0.23
N TYR A 370 -5.65 5.12 0.02
CA TYR A 370 -6.37 6.40 0.06
C TYR A 370 -7.39 6.53 -1.06
N ARG A 371 -7.04 6.11 -2.28
CA ARG A 371 -7.98 6.08 -3.41
C ARG A 371 -9.17 5.17 -3.10
N LYS A 372 -8.95 3.97 -2.56
CA LYS A 372 -10.04 3.08 -2.14
C LYS A 372 -10.88 3.62 -0.97
N LEU A 373 -10.26 4.32 -0.01
CA LEU A 373 -10.96 5.02 1.08
C LEU A 373 -11.90 6.11 0.56
N THR A 374 -11.47 6.87 -0.45
CA THR A 374 -12.19 8.02 -1.02
C THR A 374 -12.98 7.71 -2.28
N GLY A 375 -13.01 6.42 -2.68
CA GLY A 375 -13.70 5.93 -3.87
C GLY A 375 -13.07 6.31 -5.21
N ASP A 376 -11.85 6.87 -5.23
CA ASP A 376 -11.16 7.35 -6.43
C ASP A 376 -12.02 8.35 -7.24
N ARG A 377 -12.69 9.27 -6.53
CA ARG A 377 -13.65 10.22 -7.10
C ARG A 377 -13.08 11.64 -7.22
N LYS A 378 -13.67 12.42 -8.12
CA LYS A 378 -13.40 13.85 -8.35
C LYS A 378 -14.00 14.72 -7.24
N TRP A 379 -13.61 14.48 -6.00
CA TRP A 379 -13.98 15.32 -4.87
C TRP A 379 -13.34 16.70 -4.97
N GLU A 380 -14.07 17.73 -4.58
CA GLU A 380 -13.48 19.06 -4.34
C GLU A 380 -12.50 18.99 -3.15
N PHE A 381 -11.43 19.78 -3.20
CA PHE A 381 -10.36 19.77 -2.19
C PHE A 381 -10.85 19.98 -0.75
N SER A 382 -11.89 20.79 -0.59
CA SER A 382 -12.45 21.18 0.71
C SER A 382 -13.44 20.17 1.29
N VAL A 383 -13.82 19.12 0.56
CA VAL A 383 -14.75 18.10 1.06
C VAL A 383 -14.14 17.46 2.30
N PRO A 384 -14.87 17.36 3.43
CA PRO A 384 -14.32 16.74 4.64
C PRO A 384 -13.92 15.28 4.40
N PHE A 385 -12.80 14.84 4.96
CA PHE A 385 -12.34 13.45 4.84
C PHE A 385 -13.41 12.46 5.32
N HIS A 386 -14.10 12.78 6.43
CA HIS A 386 -15.23 11.99 6.94
C HIS A 386 -16.33 11.78 5.88
N GLN A 387 -16.66 12.81 5.09
CA GLN A 387 -17.65 12.70 4.03
C GLN A 387 -17.13 11.86 2.85
N ALA A 388 -15.87 12.03 2.46
CA ALA A 388 -15.26 11.30 1.35
C ALA A 388 -15.12 9.79 1.62
N LEU A 389 -15.03 9.38 2.89
CA LEU A 389 -15.06 7.97 3.31
C LEU A 389 -16.39 7.26 3.00
N ASN A 390 -17.44 8.02 2.69
CA ASN A 390 -18.73 7.50 2.21
C ASN A 390 -19.30 6.37 3.08
N GLY A 391 -19.29 6.54 4.40
CA GLY A 391 -19.81 5.57 5.36
C GLY A 391 -18.80 4.51 5.84
N PHE A 392 -17.57 4.50 5.33
CA PHE A 392 -16.51 3.62 5.82
C PHE A 392 -15.88 4.14 7.12
N HIS A 393 -16.50 3.81 8.26
CA HIS A 393 -16.01 4.18 9.60
C HIS A 393 -15.94 2.98 10.56
N PRO A 394 -15.18 1.91 10.24
CA PRO A 394 -15.13 0.73 11.11
C PRO A 394 -14.56 1.03 12.50
N ALA A 395 -13.52 1.87 12.55
CA ALA A 395 -12.81 2.27 13.76
C ALA A 395 -12.11 3.61 13.50
N PRO A 396 -11.49 4.26 14.52
CA PRO A 396 -10.58 5.37 14.26
C PRO A 396 -9.52 4.97 13.24
N LEU A 397 -9.32 5.79 12.22
CA LEU A 397 -8.41 5.47 11.13
C LEU A 397 -7.56 6.67 10.72
N CYS A 398 -6.39 6.42 10.16
CA CYS A 398 -5.55 7.44 9.56
C CYS A 398 -4.91 6.93 8.28
N ALA A 399 -5.01 7.73 7.23
CA ALA A 399 -4.26 7.51 6.01
C ALA A 399 -2.87 8.15 6.12
N ILE A 400 -1.84 7.33 5.93
CA ILE A 400 -0.43 7.72 5.87
C ILE A 400 0.00 7.59 4.42
N ARG A 401 -0.02 8.69 3.67
CA ARG A 401 0.03 8.67 2.20
C ARG A 401 1.00 9.69 1.66
N THR A 402 1.83 9.28 0.71
CA THR A 402 2.45 10.20 -0.28
C THR A 402 1.55 10.31 -1.52
N LEU A 403 1.34 11.53 -2.02
CA LEU A 403 0.33 11.78 -3.06
C LEU A 403 0.83 11.36 -4.45
N LYS A 404 0.18 10.36 -5.04
CA LYS A 404 0.50 9.82 -6.38
C LYS A 404 -0.74 9.75 -7.29
N ALA A 405 -1.80 10.49 -6.96
CA ALA A 405 -3.07 10.51 -7.69
C ALA A 405 -3.82 11.83 -7.48
N GLU A 406 -4.62 12.21 -8.48
CA GLU A 406 -5.44 13.44 -8.55
C GLU A 406 -6.69 13.38 -7.68
N VAL A 407 -6.53 12.94 -6.44
CA VAL A 407 -7.56 12.93 -5.40
C VAL A 407 -6.92 13.36 -4.09
N GLN A 408 -7.44 14.42 -3.48
CA GLN A 408 -7.08 14.88 -2.14
C GLN A 408 -8.26 15.66 -1.57
N VAL A 409 -8.66 15.34 -0.35
CA VAL A 409 -9.80 15.97 0.33
C VAL A 409 -9.38 16.55 1.67
N GLY A 410 -10.27 17.30 2.33
CA GLY A 410 -10.05 17.86 3.67
C GLY A 410 -8.94 18.90 3.73
N LEU A 411 -8.64 19.58 2.61
CA LEU A 411 -7.73 20.71 2.59
C LEU A 411 -8.42 21.99 3.07
N GLN A 412 -7.63 22.97 3.50
CA GLN A 412 -8.15 24.30 3.78
C GLN A 412 -8.62 24.97 2.48
N PRO A 413 -9.67 25.81 2.51
CA PRO A 413 -10.12 26.53 1.32
C PRO A 413 -8.97 27.31 0.65
N GLY A 414 -8.76 27.10 -0.64
CA GLY A 414 -7.70 27.76 -1.43
C GLY A 414 -6.35 27.06 -1.40
N GLN A 415 -6.11 26.09 -0.50
CA GLN A 415 -4.82 25.41 -0.37
C GLN A 415 -4.50 24.55 -1.60
N GLY A 416 -5.46 23.73 -2.05
CA GLY A 416 -5.28 22.88 -3.22
C GLY A 416 -5.19 23.69 -4.51
N GLU A 417 -6.00 24.74 -4.64
CA GLU A 417 -6.01 25.64 -5.78
C GLU A 417 -4.69 26.41 -5.91
N GLN A 418 -4.12 26.87 -4.80
CA GLN A 418 -2.81 27.52 -4.79
C GLN A 418 -1.70 26.56 -5.25
N LEU A 419 -1.70 25.33 -4.74
CA LEU A 419 -0.71 24.31 -5.15
C LEU A 419 -0.85 23.97 -6.63
N MET A 420 -2.08 23.79 -7.14
CA MET A 420 -2.34 23.57 -8.56
C MET A 420 -1.82 24.71 -9.43
N ALA A 421 -1.93 25.97 -8.99
CA ALA A 421 -1.43 27.13 -9.73
C ALA A 421 0.10 27.22 -9.72
N SER A 422 0.77 26.84 -8.62
CA SER A 422 2.22 26.93 -8.49
C SER A 422 2.98 25.71 -9.04
N GLU A 423 2.42 24.51 -8.88
CA GLU A 423 3.05 23.24 -9.22
C GLU A 423 1.97 22.23 -9.65
N PRO A 424 1.52 22.24 -10.92
CA PRO A 424 0.40 21.39 -11.37
C PRO A 424 0.55 19.88 -11.11
N SER A 425 1.77 19.39 -10.90
CA SER A 425 2.10 17.99 -10.61
C SER A 425 2.23 17.64 -9.13
N TRP A 426 1.90 18.56 -8.21
CA TRP A 426 2.15 18.40 -6.77
C TRP A 426 1.58 17.11 -6.17
N TRP A 427 0.37 16.72 -6.58
CA TRP A 427 -0.37 15.56 -6.08
C TRP A 427 -0.13 14.23 -6.82
N THR A 428 0.78 14.18 -7.81
CA THR A 428 1.04 12.97 -8.62
C THR A 428 2.49 12.51 -8.63
N THR A 429 3.37 13.26 -7.98
CA THR A 429 4.83 13.04 -7.96
C THR A 429 5.33 12.30 -6.72
N GLY A 430 4.47 12.07 -5.73
CA GLY A 430 4.87 11.59 -4.40
C GLY A 430 5.59 12.66 -3.56
N LYS A 431 5.67 13.92 -4.04
CA LYS A 431 6.40 14.99 -3.35
C LYS A 431 5.76 15.35 -2.01
N TYR A 432 4.44 15.39 -1.93
CA TYR A 432 3.73 15.73 -0.71
C TYR A 432 3.23 14.50 0.04
N GLY A 433 3.04 14.64 1.34
CA GLY A 433 2.56 13.59 2.23
C GLY A 433 1.45 14.09 3.16
N ILE A 434 0.68 13.16 3.72
CA ILE A 434 -0.37 13.44 4.70
C ILE A 434 -0.41 12.39 5.81
N PHE A 435 -0.81 12.85 6.98
CA PHE A 435 -1.43 12.06 8.05
C PHE A 435 -2.84 12.59 8.20
N GLN A 436 -3.83 11.89 7.64
CA GLN A 436 -5.22 12.37 7.63
C GLN A 436 -6.11 11.42 8.43
N TYR A 437 -6.63 11.91 9.55
CA TYR A 437 -7.34 11.13 10.56
C TYR A 437 -8.86 11.23 10.42
N ASN A 438 -9.55 10.14 10.76
CA ASN A 438 -10.98 10.13 11.02
C ASN A 438 -11.28 9.31 12.28
N GLY A 439 -11.93 9.93 13.27
CA GLY A 439 -12.35 9.28 14.50
C GLY A 439 -12.66 10.29 15.61
N PRO A 440 -13.09 9.82 16.80
CA PRO A 440 -13.25 10.67 17.98
C PRO A 440 -11.89 11.17 18.49
N LEU A 441 -11.91 12.27 19.26
CA LEU A 441 -10.77 12.81 20.00
C LEU A 441 -10.91 12.59 21.50
#